data_AF-A0A954P2R8-F1
#
_entry.id   AF-A0A954P2R8-F1
#
_cell.length_a   1.000
_cell.length_b   1.000
_cell.length_c   1.000
_cell.angle_alpha   90.00
_cell.angle_beta   90.00
_cell.angle_gamma   90.00
#
_symmetry.space_group_name_H-M   'P 1'
#
loop_
_entity.id
_entity.type
_entity.pdbx_description
1 polymer ?
#
loop_
_entity_poly.entity_id
_entity_poly.type
_entity_poly.pdbx_seq_one_letter_code
_entity_poly.pdbx_strand_id
1 'polypeptide(L)'
;MSQSRSHNNFGGSRTAGESVKPGDVYDRSAEGYARPVILSAVALLLAGGTLALLSRSGADNVWQPFVWGDVALVHLVLAWPLAELLIHRSRRIGNGWRLLLAAGVALLIAGGLATVTPLSFVTGLLLRTSVAVSIVVLARAVVTGVARIAVVRESPWPAGSVMTCLVAITVALVLPGAYTFQRTEKGLARLKELLPQQRMATADRLSREILAIRPDARIQELSLQEVSRQIGEFLRSVHTELARPVPPSSSPADRLYRASLLAVSGASRAAIDEAIRLTSVPEVEADACLMLGTLYEEQEDWNESGRWYFRARDLLEDRSDQQPQLVRAWQGIAFARRKAGDYSAAEESYRQALSLSPTADIHFLLAQFYEDTQRPDEAWAHAQTAMRLDPQQFTEPGQVLRDKLMMHHVGCLSIYRSGTIPEGVHAIGAAGLCESDRPRSPSTRSSAVRRAHSGRFVIPACRDSWLP
;
A
#
# COMPACT_ATOMS: atom_id res chain seq x y z
N MET A 1 -79.43 59.14 42.70
CA MET A 1 -79.02 59.01 44.13
C MET A 1 -78.28 57.67 44.23
N SER A 2 -76.98 57.62 43.94
CA SER A 2 -75.81 58.00 44.75
C SER A 2 -75.47 57.01 45.88
N GLN A 3 -74.26 56.45 45.78
CA GLN A 3 -73.37 55.96 46.87
C GLN A 3 -73.76 54.63 47.54
N SER A 4 -72.87 53.77 48.08
CA SER A 4 -71.44 53.80 48.46
C SER A 4 -70.97 52.33 48.59
N ARG A 5 -69.79 51.91 48.10
CA ARG A 5 -68.46 51.89 48.75
C ARG A 5 -68.35 51.32 50.20
N SER A 6 -67.45 50.33 50.29
CA SER A 6 -66.38 50.05 51.28
C SER A 6 -66.67 49.50 52.69
N HIS A 7 -66.05 48.35 53.02
CA HIS A 7 -64.91 48.16 53.97
C HIS A 7 -64.81 46.66 54.34
N ASN A 8 -63.71 45.93 54.10
CA ASN A 8 -62.42 45.85 54.81
C ASN A 8 -62.48 45.72 56.35
N ASN A 9 -62.11 44.53 56.85
CA ASN A 9 -61.55 44.20 58.17
C ASN A 9 -60.51 43.09 57.90
N PHE A 10 -59.19 43.27 57.96
CA PHE A 10 -58.28 43.53 59.09
C PHE A 10 -58.37 42.52 60.25
N GLY A 11 -57.33 41.68 60.34
CA GLY A 11 -56.93 40.88 61.49
C GLY A 11 -55.48 40.47 61.28
N GLY A 12 -54.55 41.18 61.89
CA GLY A 12 -53.10 40.93 61.78
C GLY A 12 -52.50 40.35 63.04
N SER A 13 -51.35 39.69 62.88
CA SER A 13 -50.30 39.60 63.91
C SER A 13 -48.93 39.55 63.23
N ARG A 14 -48.09 40.54 63.53
CA ARG A 14 -46.61 40.54 63.37
C ARG A 14 -46.05 39.66 64.51
N THR A 15 -44.96 38.92 64.39
CA THR A 15 -43.52 39.26 64.25
C THR A 15 -42.78 37.92 63.95
N ALA A 16 -41.62 37.80 63.33
CA ALA A 16 -40.33 38.44 63.58
C ALA A 16 -39.40 38.19 62.36
N GLY A 17 -38.42 39.07 62.16
CA GLY A 17 -37.47 39.00 61.06
C GLY A 17 -36.41 37.93 61.27
N GLU A 18 -36.14 37.16 60.21
CA GLU A 18 -34.90 36.41 60.04
C GLU A 18 -34.16 36.97 58.82
N SER A 19 -33.01 37.56 59.08
CA SER A 19 -32.06 38.04 58.09
C SER A 19 -31.41 36.84 57.39
N VAL A 20 -31.79 36.58 56.14
CA VAL A 20 -31.10 35.60 55.28
C VAL A 20 -29.73 36.17 54.92
N LYS A 21 -28.65 35.52 55.41
CA LYS A 21 -27.28 35.82 55.02
C LYS A 21 -27.05 35.40 53.56
N PRO A 22 -26.47 36.25 52.70
CA PRO A 22 -26.11 35.85 51.34
C PRO A 22 -24.79 35.07 51.38
N GLY A 23 -24.86 33.75 51.47
CA GLY A 23 -23.68 32.89 51.53
C GLY A 23 -23.85 31.46 51.03
N ASP A 24 -25.05 30.88 51.10
CA ASP A 24 -25.19 29.41 50.99
C ASP A 24 -25.75 28.90 49.63
N VAL A 25 -25.50 29.61 48.52
CA VAL A 25 -25.97 29.17 47.18
C VAL A 25 -24.83 28.68 46.26
N TYR A 26 -23.58 28.67 46.73
CA TYR A 26 -22.42 28.49 45.85
C TYR A 26 -21.56 27.24 46.12
N ASP A 27 -22.12 26.07 46.45
CA ASP A 27 -21.29 24.84 46.36
C ASP A 27 -22.03 23.49 46.28
N ARG A 28 -22.91 23.29 45.28
CA ARG A 28 -23.34 21.93 44.89
C ARG A 28 -23.37 21.67 43.38
N SER A 29 -23.21 22.72 42.57
CA SER A 29 -23.12 22.63 41.12
C SER A 29 -21.68 22.59 40.60
N ALA A 30 -20.64 22.55 41.45
CA ALA A 30 -19.27 22.32 40.99
C ALA A 30 -18.92 20.81 40.97
N GLU A 31 -19.38 20.05 41.97
CA GLU A 31 -19.05 18.62 42.11
C GLU A 31 -19.70 17.72 41.04
N GLY A 32 -20.91 18.07 40.57
CA GLY A 32 -21.60 17.34 39.49
C GLY A 32 -20.99 17.53 38.10
N TYR A 33 -20.18 18.59 37.92
CA TYR A 33 -19.68 19.04 36.62
C TYR A 33 -18.20 18.73 36.40
N ALA A 34 -17.43 18.55 37.47
CA ALA A 34 -16.02 18.16 37.40
C ALA A 34 -15.85 16.70 36.89
N ARG A 35 -16.69 15.77 37.35
CA ARG A 35 -16.55 14.34 37.04
C ARG A 35 -16.59 13.98 35.55
N PRO A 36 -17.56 14.43 34.73
CA PRO A 36 -17.61 14.08 33.30
C PRO A 36 -16.51 14.76 32.48
N VAL A 37 -16.09 15.98 32.84
CA VAL A 37 -15.01 16.71 32.14
C VAL A 37 -13.65 16.07 32.43
N ILE A 38 -13.40 15.70 33.69
CA ILE A 38 -12.18 14.99 34.08
C ILE A 38 -12.11 13.61 33.40
N LEU A 39 -13.21 12.86 33.35
CA LEU A 39 -13.27 11.57 32.64
C LEU A 39 -12.98 11.72 31.13
N SER A 40 -13.49 12.77 30.49
CA SER A 40 -13.28 13.04 29.07
C SER A 40 -11.82 13.45 28.79
N ALA A 41 -11.24 14.28 29.65
CA ALA A 41 -9.85 14.72 29.57
C ALA A 41 -8.87 13.57 29.85
N VAL A 42 -9.17 12.70 30.83
CA VAL A 42 -8.40 11.48 31.10
C VAL A 42 -8.48 10.50 29.93
N ALA A 43 -9.65 10.32 29.32
CA ALA A 43 -9.79 9.49 28.11
C ALA A 43 -8.99 10.04 26.92
N LEU A 44 -8.95 11.37 26.75
CA LEU A 44 -8.13 12.04 25.74
C LEU A 44 -6.62 11.93 26.00
N LEU A 45 -6.19 12.07 27.25
CA LEU A 45 -4.80 11.90 27.64
C LEU A 45 -4.34 10.45 27.53
N LEU A 46 -5.21 9.48 27.85
CA LEU A 46 -4.94 8.07 27.64
C LEU A 46 -4.91 7.72 26.15
N ALA A 47 -5.85 8.23 25.34
CA ALA A 47 -5.88 8.00 23.90
C ALA A 47 -4.72 8.70 23.15
N GLY A 48 -4.34 9.92 23.56
CA GLY A 48 -3.18 10.63 23.04
C GLY A 48 -1.87 10.00 23.50
N GLY A 49 -1.83 9.52 24.76
CA GLY A 49 -0.70 8.78 25.31
C GLY A 49 -0.47 7.45 24.62
N THR A 50 -1.52 6.69 24.30
CA THR A 50 -1.42 5.45 23.53
C THR A 50 -1.02 5.71 22.07
N LEU A 51 -1.56 6.75 21.42
CA LEU A 51 -1.14 7.16 20.07
C LEU A 51 0.35 7.55 20.03
N ALA A 52 0.82 8.31 21.03
CA ALA A 52 2.20 8.79 21.13
C ALA A 52 3.20 7.68 21.54
N LEU A 53 2.75 6.69 22.33
CA LEU A 53 3.54 5.50 22.65
C LEU A 53 3.67 4.56 21.45
N LEU A 54 2.63 4.45 20.62
CA LEU A 54 2.65 3.66 19.38
C LEU A 54 3.40 4.34 18.23
N SER A 55 3.45 5.68 18.19
CA SER A 55 4.27 6.41 17.22
C SER A 55 5.76 6.42 17.56
N ARG A 56 6.14 6.09 18.80
CA ARG A 56 7.54 6.08 19.27
C ARG A 56 8.28 4.76 19.04
N SER A 57 7.59 3.68 18.68
CA SER A 57 8.20 2.36 18.51
C SER A 57 8.49 2.04 17.05
N GLY A 58 9.67 2.46 16.55
CA GLY A 58 10.46 1.75 15.53
C GLY A 58 9.98 1.72 14.07
N ALA A 59 10.94 1.85 13.15
CA ALA A 59 10.78 1.78 11.69
C ALA A 59 10.21 0.45 11.12
N ASP A 60 9.93 -0.53 11.99
CA ASP A 60 9.37 -1.85 11.66
C ASP A 60 7.92 -2.04 12.13
N ASN A 61 7.31 -1.06 12.81
CA ASN A 61 5.94 -1.20 13.28
C ASN A 61 4.93 -0.89 12.17
N VAL A 62 4.44 -1.96 11.57
CA VAL A 62 3.20 -2.00 10.81
C VAL A 62 2.07 -1.37 11.65
N TRP A 63 1.35 -0.38 11.10
CA TRP A 63 0.28 0.33 11.79
C TRP A 63 -0.92 -0.60 12.08
N GLN A 64 -0.83 -1.50 13.05
CA GLN A 64 -1.93 -2.40 13.37
C GLN A 64 -3.17 -1.61 13.85
N PRO A 65 -4.40 -2.02 13.48
CA PRO A 65 -4.73 -3.15 12.60
C PRO A 65 -4.72 -2.80 11.10
N PHE A 66 -4.52 -1.53 10.71
CA PHE A 66 -4.71 -1.05 9.33
C PHE A 66 -3.56 -1.34 8.36
N VAL A 67 -2.35 -1.55 8.89
CA VAL A 67 -1.08 -1.76 8.19
C VAL A 67 -0.59 -0.54 7.42
N TRP A 68 -1.44 0.02 6.54
CA TRP A 68 -1.16 1.17 5.71
C TRP A 68 -2.01 2.39 6.09
N GLY A 69 -1.45 3.60 5.95
CA GLY A 69 -2.12 4.85 6.30
C GLY A 69 -3.31 5.19 5.39
N ASP A 70 -3.23 4.85 4.10
CA ASP A 70 -4.32 4.98 3.14
C ASP A 70 -5.51 4.07 3.50
N VAL A 71 -5.24 2.82 3.91
CA VAL A 71 -6.26 1.90 4.42
C VAL A 71 -6.92 2.43 5.67
N ALA A 72 -6.15 2.98 6.62
CA ALA A 72 -6.69 3.59 7.83
C ALA A 72 -7.64 4.75 7.49
N LEU A 73 -7.24 5.64 6.58
CA LEU A 73 -8.05 6.77 6.14
C LEU A 73 -9.38 6.32 5.53
N VAL A 74 -9.36 5.34 4.63
CA VAL A 74 -10.58 4.81 3.99
C VAL A 74 -11.55 4.24 5.03
N HIS A 75 -11.06 3.47 6.01
CA HIS A 75 -11.92 2.93 7.08
C HIS A 75 -12.50 4.05 7.96
N LEU A 76 -11.70 5.06 8.32
CA LEU A 76 -12.17 6.17 9.16
C LEU A 76 -13.24 7.00 8.47
N VAL A 77 -13.06 7.33 7.19
CA VAL A 77 -14.03 8.11 6.41
C VAL A 77 -15.34 7.34 6.24
N LEU A 78 -15.26 6.06 5.88
CA LEU A 78 -16.43 5.24 5.61
C LEU A 78 -17.12 4.70 6.88
N ALA A 79 -16.46 4.74 8.03
CA ALA A 79 -17.06 4.45 9.33
C ALA A 79 -18.00 5.56 9.83
N TRP A 80 -17.91 6.77 9.27
CA TRP A 80 -18.65 7.95 9.75
C TRP A 80 -20.17 7.78 9.80
N PRO A 81 -20.86 7.28 8.76
CA PRO A 81 -22.32 7.12 8.80
C PRO A 81 -22.77 6.16 9.90
N LEU A 82 -22.01 5.07 10.09
CA LEU A 82 -22.29 4.08 11.12
C LEU A 82 -22.04 4.64 12.53
N ALA A 83 -20.97 5.41 12.71
CA ALA A 83 -20.67 6.10 13.97
C ALA A 83 -21.78 7.09 14.37
N GLU A 84 -22.29 7.88 13.43
CA GLU A 84 -23.40 8.82 13.69
C GLU A 84 -24.69 8.10 14.11
N LEU A 85 -25.02 6.96 13.49
CA LEU A 85 -26.17 6.14 13.89
C LEU A 85 -26.02 5.60 15.31
N LEU A 86 -24.82 5.14 15.68
CA LEU A 86 -24.53 4.65 17.04
C LEU A 86 -24.62 5.76 18.09
N ILE A 87 -24.10 6.95 17.78
CA ILE A 87 -24.21 8.14 18.64
C ILE A 87 -25.67 8.55 18.80
N HIS A 88 -26.46 8.58 17.72
CA HIS A 88 -27.87 8.95 17.80
C HIS A 88 -28.68 7.95 18.64
N ARG A 89 -28.41 6.64 18.50
CA ARG A 89 -29.06 5.60 19.33
C ARG A 89 -28.62 5.66 20.80
N SER A 90 -27.35 5.92 21.09
CA SER A 90 -26.84 5.96 22.47
C SER A 90 -27.42 7.12 23.29
N ARG A 91 -27.85 8.22 22.64
CA ARG A 91 -28.58 9.32 23.29
C ARG A 91 -29.91 8.89 23.91
N ARG A 92 -30.54 7.81 23.42
CA ARG A 92 -31.80 7.29 23.98
C ARG A 92 -31.60 6.41 25.22
N ILE A 93 -30.34 6.13 25.59
CA ILE A 93 -29.98 5.23 26.69
C ILE A 93 -29.50 6.06 27.90
N GLY A 94 -29.76 5.58 29.11
CA GLY A 94 -29.38 6.25 30.37
C GLY A 94 -27.87 6.41 30.58
N ASN A 95 -27.47 7.35 31.44
CA ASN A 95 -26.08 7.79 31.61
C ASN A 95 -25.09 6.67 32.01
N GLY A 96 -25.53 5.69 32.81
CA GLY A 96 -24.68 4.55 33.19
C GLY A 96 -24.27 3.67 32.00
N TRP A 97 -25.19 3.41 31.08
CA TRP A 97 -24.93 2.64 29.86
C TRP A 97 -24.02 3.39 28.88
N ARG A 98 -24.03 4.73 28.89
CA ARG A 98 -23.11 5.53 28.06
C ARG A 98 -21.66 5.40 28.52
N LEU A 99 -21.42 5.33 29.83
CA LEU A 99 -20.08 5.10 30.38
C LEU A 99 -19.57 3.71 30.03
N LEU A 100 -20.44 2.69 30.09
CA LEU A 100 -20.09 1.33 29.67
C LEU A 100 -19.78 1.26 28.16
N LEU A 101 -20.54 1.97 27.32
CA LEU A 101 -20.24 2.07 25.88
C LEU A 101 -18.90 2.75 25.62
N ALA A 102 -18.58 3.83 26.34
CA ALA A 102 -17.30 4.52 26.21
C ALA A 102 -16.12 3.64 26.65
N ALA A 103 -16.28 2.88 27.74
CA ALA A 103 -15.29 1.90 28.18
C ALA A 103 -15.12 0.77 27.13
N GLY A 104 -16.21 0.28 26.54
CA GLY A 104 -16.18 -0.69 25.46
C GLY A 104 -15.46 -0.18 24.20
N VAL A 105 -15.72 1.06 23.79
CA VAL A 105 -15.01 1.74 22.69
C VAL A 105 -13.51 1.83 22.97
N ALA A 106 -13.13 2.23 24.19
CA ALA A 106 -11.72 2.30 24.57
C ALA A 106 -11.05 0.92 24.58
N LEU A 107 -11.73 -0.11 25.07
CA LEU A 107 -11.24 -1.49 25.06
C LEU A 107 -11.11 -2.06 23.64
N LEU A 108 -12.04 -1.74 22.73
CA LEU A 108 -11.96 -2.17 21.32
C LEU A 108 -10.78 -1.51 20.61
N ILE A 109 -10.53 -0.23 20.86
CA ILE A 109 -9.36 0.47 20.32
C ILE A 109 -8.08 -0.16 20.88
N ALA A 110 -7.97 -0.29 22.21
CA ALA A 110 -6.79 -0.87 22.85
C ALA A 110 -6.54 -2.32 22.40
N GLY A 111 -7.58 -3.15 22.37
CA GLY A 111 -7.51 -4.53 21.93
C GLY A 111 -7.15 -4.68 20.45
N GLY A 112 -7.74 -3.86 19.58
CA GLY A 112 -7.44 -3.88 18.15
C GLY A 112 -6.06 -3.33 17.78
N LEU A 113 -5.52 -2.39 18.56
CA LEU A 113 -4.13 -1.94 18.42
C LEU A 113 -3.13 -2.96 18.99
N ALA A 114 -3.56 -3.80 19.94
CA ALA A 114 -2.74 -4.83 20.56
C ALA A 114 -2.79 -6.20 19.85
N THR A 115 -3.57 -6.36 18.77
CA THR A 115 -3.61 -7.64 18.04
C THR A 115 -2.31 -7.88 17.28
N VAL A 116 -1.59 -8.94 17.67
CA VAL A 116 -0.33 -9.37 17.03
C VAL A 116 -0.52 -10.62 16.17
N THR A 117 -1.67 -11.31 16.28
CA THR A 117 -1.92 -12.54 15.53
C THR A 117 -2.47 -12.26 14.13
N PRO A 118 -1.99 -12.98 13.09
CA PRO A 118 -2.55 -12.86 11.76
C PRO A 118 -4.00 -13.36 11.76
N LEU A 119 -4.94 -12.44 11.49
CA LEU A 119 -6.36 -12.74 11.36
C LEU A 119 -6.70 -13.10 9.92
N SER A 120 -7.72 -13.94 9.71
CA SER A 120 -8.29 -14.12 8.37
C SER A 120 -8.77 -12.78 7.83
N PHE A 121 -8.82 -12.64 6.50
CA PHE A 121 -9.20 -11.37 5.88
C PHE A 121 -10.52 -10.80 6.42
N VAL A 122 -11.55 -11.64 6.55
CA VAL A 122 -12.87 -11.25 7.06
C VAL A 122 -12.80 -10.82 8.53
N THR A 123 -12.14 -11.59 9.39
CA THR A 123 -12.02 -11.25 10.82
C THR A 123 -11.22 -9.96 11.01
N GLY A 124 -10.15 -9.79 10.24
CA GLY A 124 -9.36 -8.56 10.23
C GLY A 124 -10.15 -7.34 9.71
N LEU A 125 -10.99 -7.51 8.68
CA LEU A 125 -11.88 -6.46 8.19
C LEU A 125 -12.88 -6.00 9.27
N LEU A 126 -13.49 -6.96 9.97
CA LEU A 126 -14.41 -6.65 11.09
C LEU A 126 -13.69 -5.90 12.21
N LEU A 127 -12.45 -6.31 12.55
CA LEU A 127 -11.64 -5.63 13.56
C LEU A 127 -11.27 -4.20 13.13
N ARG A 128 -10.78 -4.00 11.90
CA ARG A 128 -10.43 -2.67 11.38
C ARG A 128 -11.64 -1.75 11.37
N THR A 129 -12.80 -2.26 10.95
CA THR A 129 -14.06 -1.51 10.92
C THR A 129 -14.52 -1.15 12.33
N SER A 130 -14.45 -2.08 13.29
CA SER A 130 -14.86 -1.82 14.67
C SER A 130 -13.95 -0.81 15.36
N VAL A 131 -12.63 -0.89 15.14
CA VAL A 131 -11.66 0.11 15.61
C VAL A 131 -11.90 1.47 14.97
N ALA A 132 -12.10 1.53 13.64
CA ALA A 132 -12.37 2.79 12.95
C ALA A 132 -13.65 3.46 13.44
N VAL A 133 -14.76 2.72 13.56
CA VAL A 133 -16.02 3.24 14.12
C VAL A 133 -15.80 3.73 15.55
N SER A 134 -15.06 2.99 16.37
CA SER A 134 -14.74 3.37 17.75
C SER A 134 -13.96 4.70 17.82
N ILE A 135 -12.96 4.86 16.97
CA ILE A 135 -12.17 6.11 16.86
C ILE A 135 -13.07 7.28 16.44
N VAL A 136 -13.93 7.09 15.42
CA VAL A 136 -14.82 8.15 14.94
C VAL A 136 -15.87 8.52 16.01
N VAL A 137 -16.44 7.55 16.71
CA VAL A 137 -17.36 7.79 17.83
C VAL A 137 -16.69 8.60 18.93
N LEU A 138 -15.46 8.22 19.33
CA LEU A 138 -14.70 8.94 20.35
C LEU A 138 -14.37 10.38 19.90
N ALA A 139 -13.87 10.55 18.67
CA ALA A 139 -13.57 11.86 18.11
C ALA A 139 -14.80 12.77 18.08
N ARG A 140 -15.96 12.23 17.68
CA ARG A 140 -17.23 12.96 17.69
C ARG A 140 -17.69 13.33 19.09
N ALA A 141 -17.59 12.42 20.04
CA ALA A 141 -17.92 12.67 21.44
C ALA A 141 -17.06 13.81 22.01
N VAL A 142 -15.74 13.78 21.75
CA VAL A 142 -14.80 14.86 22.12
C VAL A 142 -15.21 16.18 21.49
N VAL A 143 -15.44 16.23 20.17
CA VAL A 143 -15.85 17.47 19.50
C VAL A 143 -17.14 18.03 20.11
N THR A 144 -18.14 17.19 20.39
CA THR A 144 -19.39 17.65 21.03
C THR A 144 -19.20 18.08 22.49
N GLY A 145 -18.31 17.43 23.24
CA GLY A 145 -18.03 17.73 24.64
C GLY A 145 -17.20 19.00 24.82
N VAL A 146 -16.25 19.25 23.92
CA VAL A 146 -15.41 20.46 23.90
C VAL A 146 -16.16 21.64 23.28
N ALA A 147 -16.94 21.42 22.21
CA ALA A 147 -17.53 22.53 21.49
C ALA A 147 -18.63 23.26 22.29
N ARG A 148 -19.48 22.60 23.08
CA ARG A 148 -20.73 23.20 23.63
C ARG A 148 -21.48 24.12 22.63
N ILE A 149 -21.27 23.96 21.31
CA ILE A 149 -21.88 24.82 20.30
C ILE A 149 -23.25 24.23 19.98
N ALA A 150 -24.24 25.04 20.31
CA ALA A 150 -25.63 24.95 19.89
C ALA A 150 -25.75 24.97 18.36
N VAL A 151 -25.39 23.87 17.70
CA VAL A 151 -25.89 23.49 16.38
C VAL A 151 -25.98 21.96 16.36
N VAL A 152 -26.95 21.41 17.09
CA VAL A 152 -27.47 20.09 16.71
C VAL A 152 -28.30 20.35 15.46
N ARG A 153 -27.63 20.46 14.30
CA ARG A 153 -28.31 20.28 13.02
C ARG A 153 -28.81 18.84 13.07
N GLU A 154 -30.12 18.66 12.98
CA GLU A 154 -30.72 17.33 12.90
C GLU A 154 -29.93 16.52 11.86
N SER A 155 -29.57 15.29 12.22
CA SER A 155 -28.82 14.43 11.31
C SER A 155 -29.62 14.33 10.01
N PRO A 156 -29.01 14.57 8.83
CA PRO A 156 -29.71 14.52 7.55
C PRO A 156 -30.21 13.11 7.20
N TRP A 157 -29.84 12.11 7.99
CA TRP A 157 -30.22 10.72 7.80
C TRP A 157 -31.52 10.42 8.55
N PRO A 158 -32.55 9.86 7.90
CA PRO A 158 -33.79 9.45 8.56
C PRO A 158 -33.46 8.36 9.59
N ALA A 159 -33.29 8.78 10.84
CA ALA A 159 -32.89 7.93 11.95
C ALA A 159 -34.09 7.09 12.41
N GLY A 160 -34.34 5.99 11.73
CA GLY A 160 -35.40 5.07 12.13
C GLY A 160 -35.60 3.83 11.28
N SER A 161 -35.23 3.85 9.99
CA SER A 161 -35.44 2.69 9.12
C SER A 161 -34.31 1.67 9.26
N VAL A 162 -34.67 0.38 9.27
CA VAL A 162 -33.71 -0.74 9.17
C VAL A 162 -32.82 -0.57 7.94
N MET A 163 -33.37 -0.01 6.86
CA MET A 163 -32.68 0.30 5.62
C MET A 163 -31.47 1.24 5.84
N THR A 164 -31.61 2.33 6.60
CA THR A 164 -30.49 3.25 6.88
C THR A 164 -29.35 2.55 7.63
N CYS A 165 -29.68 1.66 8.58
CA CYS A 165 -28.67 0.87 9.28
C CYS A 165 -27.97 -0.12 8.35
N LEU A 166 -28.72 -0.81 7.49
CA LEU A 166 -28.15 -1.75 6.52
C LEU A 166 -27.20 -1.03 5.56
N VAL A 167 -27.61 0.10 4.99
CA VAL A 167 -26.77 0.90 4.09
C VAL A 167 -25.49 1.37 4.79
N ALA A 168 -25.59 1.88 6.03
CA ALA A 168 -24.41 2.33 6.78
C ALA A 168 -23.44 1.19 7.09
N ILE A 169 -23.94 0.00 7.44
CA ILE A 169 -23.12 -1.20 7.68
C ILE A 169 -22.47 -1.66 6.36
N THR A 170 -23.21 -1.69 5.26
CA THR A 170 -22.70 -2.06 3.94
C THR A 170 -21.59 -1.10 3.51
N VAL A 171 -21.79 0.21 3.65
CA VAL A 171 -20.77 1.23 3.34
C VAL A 171 -19.52 1.06 4.21
N ALA A 172 -19.69 0.83 5.52
CA ALA A 172 -18.59 0.69 6.45
C ALA A 172 -17.80 -0.63 6.31
N LEU A 173 -18.37 -1.67 5.68
CA LEU A 173 -17.71 -2.97 5.50
C LEU A 173 -17.27 -3.24 4.07
N VAL A 174 -18.18 -3.10 3.10
CA VAL A 174 -17.94 -3.55 1.71
C VAL A 174 -16.93 -2.66 1.01
N LEU A 175 -17.05 -1.34 1.13
CA LEU A 175 -16.15 -0.41 0.43
C LEU A 175 -14.71 -0.46 0.98
N PRO A 176 -14.46 -0.40 2.31
CA PRO A 176 -13.12 -0.61 2.85
C PRO A 176 -12.57 -2.01 2.58
N GLY A 177 -13.43 -3.04 2.60
CA GLY A 177 -13.06 -4.41 2.25
C GLY A 177 -12.60 -4.53 0.79
N ALA A 178 -13.33 -3.93 -0.15
CA ALA A 178 -12.96 -3.91 -1.56
C ALA A 178 -11.65 -3.13 -1.78
N TYR A 179 -11.50 -1.97 -1.13
CA TYR A 179 -10.27 -1.17 -1.21
C TYR A 179 -9.05 -1.93 -0.69
N THR A 180 -9.15 -2.54 0.50
CA THR A 180 -8.05 -3.31 1.09
C THR A 180 -7.68 -4.51 0.23
N PHE A 181 -8.67 -5.22 -0.30
CA PHE A 181 -8.44 -6.33 -1.21
C PHE A 181 -7.68 -5.86 -2.46
N GLN A 182 -8.15 -4.82 -3.14
CA GLN A 182 -7.48 -4.29 -4.34
C GLN A 182 -6.06 -3.78 -4.02
N ARG A 183 -5.86 -3.13 -2.87
CA ARG A 183 -4.56 -2.64 -2.41
C ARG A 183 -3.58 -3.80 -2.17
N THR A 184 -4.05 -4.93 -1.63
CA THR A 184 -3.24 -6.15 -1.48
C THR A 184 -2.90 -6.79 -2.82
N GLU A 185 -3.84 -6.87 -3.76
CA GLU A 185 -3.59 -7.40 -5.11
C GLU A 185 -2.55 -6.58 -5.88
N LYS A 186 -2.63 -5.25 -5.81
CA LYS A 186 -1.58 -4.36 -6.35
C LYS A 186 -0.23 -4.61 -5.68
N GLY A 187 -0.22 -4.82 -4.36
CA GLY A 187 0.99 -5.16 -3.61
C GLY A 187 1.60 -6.50 -4.06
N LEU A 188 0.77 -7.52 -4.31
CA LEU A 188 1.21 -8.82 -4.83
C LEU A 188 1.80 -8.70 -6.23
N ALA A 189 1.19 -7.91 -7.12
CA ALA A 189 1.74 -7.61 -8.43
C ALA A 189 3.11 -6.93 -8.33
N ARG A 190 3.24 -5.93 -7.46
CA ARG A 190 4.52 -5.27 -7.22
C ARG A 190 5.57 -6.22 -6.65
N LEU A 191 5.18 -7.11 -5.74
CA LEU A 191 6.08 -8.11 -5.17
C LEU A 191 6.62 -9.08 -6.26
N LYS A 192 5.78 -9.46 -7.23
CA LYS A 192 6.23 -10.26 -8.39
C LYS A 192 7.29 -9.54 -9.24
N GLU A 193 7.24 -8.21 -9.33
CA GLU A 193 8.24 -7.42 -10.04
C GLU A 193 9.54 -7.26 -9.23
N LEU A 194 9.43 -7.09 -7.90
CA LEU A 194 10.58 -6.86 -7.03
C LEU A 194 11.48 -8.09 -6.87
N LEU A 195 10.90 -9.30 -6.90
CA LEU A 195 11.63 -10.55 -6.70
C LEU A 195 12.71 -10.80 -7.77
N PRO A 196 12.40 -10.74 -9.09
CA PRO A 196 13.41 -10.82 -10.14
C PRO A 196 14.44 -9.69 -10.08
N GLN A 197 14.04 -8.49 -9.63
CA GLN A 197 14.91 -7.32 -9.50
C GLN A 197 15.86 -7.39 -8.28
N GLN A 198 15.79 -8.46 -7.48
CA GLN A 198 16.59 -8.65 -6.26
C GLN A 198 16.45 -7.53 -5.21
N ARG A 199 15.33 -6.80 -5.22
CA ARG A 199 15.03 -5.76 -4.22
C ARG A 199 14.49 -6.38 -2.93
N MET A 200 15.30 -7.24 -2.31
CA MET A 200 14.88 -8.19 -1.27
C MET A 200 14.39 -7.53 0.01
N ALA A 201 15.01 -6.43 0.46
CA ALA A 201 14.55 -5.71 1.65
C ALA A 201 13.14 -5.11 1.47
N THR A 202 12.89 -4.50 0.30
CA THR A 202 11.57 -3.96 -0.04
C THR A 202 10.55 -5.07 -0.22
N ALA A 203 10.95 -6.18 -0.87
CA ALA A 203 10.11 -7.35 -1.03
C ALA A 203 9.71 -7.97 0.33
N ASP A 204 10.64 -8.08 1.28
CA ASP A 204 10.39 -8.58 2.63
C ASP A 204 9.43 -7.70 3.43
N ARG A 205 9.63 -6.38 3.38
CA ARG A 205 8.72 -5.43 4.04
C ARG A 205 7.30 -5.57 3.47
N LEU A 206 7.18 -5.53 2.14
CA LEU A 206 5.89 -5.61 1.45
C LEU A 206 5.20 -6.97 1.67
N SER A 207 5.96 -8.08 1.69
CA SER A 207 5.39 -9.40 1.95
C SER A 207 4.85 -9.49 3.38
N ARG A 208 5.58 -8.97 4.38
CA ARG A 208 5.12 -8.90 5.78
C ARG A 208 3.88 -8.03 5.94
N GLU A 209 3.83 -6.88 5.28
CA GLU A 209 2.66 -5.98 5.27
C GLU A 209 1.42 -6.67 4.69
N ILE A 210 1.56 -7.34 3.53
CA ILE A 210 0.44 -8.07 2.92
C ILE A 210 -0.01 -9.23 3.80
N LEU A 211 0.91 -9.99 4.39
CA LEU A 211 0.58 -11.11 5.30
C LEU A 211 -0.18 -10.65 6.56
N ALA A 212 0.06 -9.43 7.04
CA ALA A 212 -0.71 -8.85 8.15
C ALA A 212 -2.18 -8.58 7.79
N ILE A 213 -2.51 -8.45 6.50
CA ILE A 213 -3.89 -8.26 6.03
C ILE A 213 -4.50 -9.57 5.51
N ARG A 214 -3.73 -10.31 4.71
CA ARG A 214 -4.12 -11.55 4.05
C ARG A 214 -3.07 -12.64 4.29
N PRO A 215 -3.19 -13.39 5.40
CA PRO A 215 -2.29 -14.52 5.70
C PRO A 215 -2.39 -15.65 4.67
N ASP A 216 -3.50 -15.71 3.93
CA ASP A 216 -3.84 -16.70 2.91
C ASP A 216 -3.41 -16.31 1.49
N ALA A 217 -2.76 -15.14 1.33
CA ALA A 217 -2.32 -14.66 0.02
C ALA A 217 -1.34 -15.64 -0.65
N ARG A 218 -1.38 -15.65 -2.00
CA ARG A 218 -0.56 -16.52 -2.83
C ARG A 218 0.07 -15.75 -3.99
N ILE A 219 1.25 -16.19 -4.41
CA ILE A 219 1.91 -15.75 -5.63
C ILE A 219 2.07 -16.99 -6.51
N GLN A 220 1.34 -17.03 -7.63
CA GLN A 220 1.22 -18.24 -8.45
C GLN A 220 0.72 -19.41 -7.57
N GLU A 221 1.44 -20.54 -7.55
CA GLU A 221 1.11 -21.72 -6.75
C GLU A 221 1.69 -21.67 -5.32
N LEU A 222 2.51 -20.67 -4.99
CA LEU A 222 3.21 -20.58 -3.71
C LEU A 222 2.43 -19.74 -2.69
N SER A 223 2.44 -20.16 -1.43
CA SER A 223 1.90 -19.34 -0.34
C SER A 223 2.83 -18.15 -0.09
N LEU A 224 2.25 -16.99 0.15
CA LEU A 224 3.04 -15.79 0.46
C LEU A 224 3.85 -15.96 1.76
N GLN A 225 3.36 -16.78 2.69
CA GLN A 225 4.09 -17.13 3.92
C GLN A 225 5.42 -17.81 3.61
N GLU A 226 5.41 -18.76 2.68
CA GLU A 226 6.61 -19.48 2.27
C GLU A 226 7.58 -18.54 1.54
N VAL A 227 7.07 -17.72 0.62
CA VAL A 227 7.88 -16.69 -0.06
C VAL A 227 8.53 -15.74 0.96
N SER A 228 7.75 -15.20 1.90
CA SER A 228 8.25 -14.29 2.93
C SER A 228 9.28 -14.97 3.84
N ARG A 229 9.09 -16.25 4.19
CA ARG A 229 10.06 -17.01 4.98
C ARG A 229 11.39 -17.15 4.23
N GLN A 230 11.35 -17.47 2.94
CA GLN A 230 12.55 -17.60 2.10
C GLN A 230 13.30 -16.27 1.95
N ILE A 231 12.58 -15.15 1.73
CA ILE A 231 13.20 -13.82 1.68
C ILE A 231 13.85 -13.50 3.03
N GLY A 232 13.17 -13.75 4.15
CA GLY A 232 13.71 -13.51 5.49
C GLY A 232 14.91 -14.41 5.84
N GLU A 233 14.96 -15.64 5.34
CA GLU A 233 16.13 -16.52 5.45
C GLU A 233 17.32 -16.00 4.65
N PHE A 234 17.07 -15.57 3.42
CA PHE A 234 18.06 -14.94 2.57
C PHE A 234 18.61 -13.65 3.20
N LEU A 235 17.75 -12.74 3.66
CA LEU A 235 18.20 -11.52 4.31
C LEU A 235 19.00 -11.80 5.58
N ARG A 236 18.62 -12.81 6.39
CA ARG A 236 19.42 -13.21 7.56
C ARG A 236 20.82 -13.72 7.18
N SER A 237 20.95 -14.46 6.08
CA SER A 237 22.27 -14.91 5.61
C SER A 237 23.13 -13.72 5.15
N VAL A 238 22.53 -12.76 4.43
CA VAL A 238 23.18 -11.51 4.02
C VAL A 238 23.66 -10.71 5.24
N HIS A 239 22.81 -10.50 6.25
CA HIS A 239 23.19 -9.79 7.48
C HIS A 239 24.30 -10.51 8.24
N THR A 240 24.32 -11.84 8.22
CA THR A 240 25.39 -12.64 8.84
C THR A 240 26.73 -12.42 8.12
N GLU A 241 26.73 -12.32 6.80
CA GLU A 241 27.93 -12.02 6.02
C GLU A 241 28.40 -10.57 6.27
N LEU A 242 27.47 -9.62 6.30
CA LEU A 242 27.76 -8.22 6.59
C LEU A 242 28.26 -8.01 8.03
N ALA A 243 27.90 -8.87 8.98
CA ALA A 243 28.43 -8.79 10.35
C ALA A 243 29.92 -9.15 10.44
N ARG A 244 30.48 -9.83 9.44
CA ARG A 244 31.92 -10.14 9.41
C ARG A 244 32.73 -8.88 9.14
N PRO A 245 33.81 -8.62 9.90
CA PRO A 245 34.68 -7.49 9.64
C PRO A 245 35.36 -7.66 8.28
N VAL A 246 35.52 -6.54 7.55
CA VAL A 246 36.20 -6.55 6.25
C VAL A 246 37.70 -6.70 6.47
N PRO A 247 38.34 -7.78 5.97
CA PRO A 247 39.78 -7.90 6.02
C PRO A 247 40.46 -6.70 5.34
N PRO A 248 41.55 -6.15 5.89
CA PRO A 248 42.32 -5.09 5.22
C PRO A 248 42.82 -5.50 3.83
N SER A 249 43.05 -6.81 3.64
CA SER A 249 43.50 -7.43 2.39
C SER A 249 42.38 -7.72 1.38
N SER A 250 41.13 -7.33 1.64
CA SER A 250 40.02 -7.56 0.71
C SER A 250 40.25 -6.83 -0.60
N SER A 251 40.04 -7.55 -1.71
CA SER A 251 40.15 -6.99 -3.05
C SER A 251 39.09 -5.91 -3.29
N PRO A 252 39.31 -4.97 -4.23
CA PRO A 252 38.28 -4.02 -4.63
C PRO A 252 36.96 -4.69 -5.05
N ALA A 253 37.04 -5.84 -5.72
CA ALA A 253 35.88 -6.63 -6.11
C ALA A 253 35.10 -7.18 -4.89
N ASP A 254 35.79 -7.64 -3.84
CA ASP A 254 35.14 -8.10 -2.61
C ASP A 254 34.41 -6.96 -1.90
N ARG A 255 34.99 -5.75 -1.91
CA ARG A 255 34.36 -4.55 -1.33
C ARG A 255 33.15 -4.11 -2.13
N LEU A 256 33.23 -4.17 -3.46
CA LEU A 256 32.11 -3.90 -4.36
C LEU A 256 30.97 -4.91 -4.14
N TYR A 257 31.29 -6.20 -4.04
CA TYR A 257 30.32 -7.24 -3.70
C TYR A 257 29.69 -7.00 -2.33
N ARG A 258 30.47 -6.56 -1.34
CA ARG A 258 29.92 -6.21 -0.04
C ARG A 258 28.98 -4.99 -0.10
N ALA A 259 29.30 -3.98 -0.92
CA ALA A 259 28.43 -2.83 -1.16
C ALA A 259 27.10 -3.25 -1.83
N SER A 260 27.12 -4.20 -2.77
CA SER A 260 25.89 -4.75 -3.35
C SER A 260 25.04 -5.50 -2.32
N LEU A 261 25.65 -6.24 -1.39
CA LEU A 261 24.94 -6.86 -0.26
C LEU A 261 24.31 -5.81 0.67
N LEU A 262 24.98 -4.69 0.91
CA LEU A 262 24.39 -3.55 1.65
C LEU A 262 23.16 -2.99 0.93
N ALA A 263 23.22 -2.86 -0.40
CA ALA A 263 22.10 -2.41 -1.22
C ALA A 263 20.91 -3.39 -1.10
N VAL A 264 21.14 -4.68 -1.31
CA VAL A 264 20.11 -5.74 -1.26
C VAL A 264 19.46 -5.85 0.13
N SER A 265 20.22 -5.61 1.20
CA SER A 265 19.70 -5.59 2.57
C SER A 265 18.89 -4.33 2.92
N GLY A 266 18.82 -3.35 2.03
CA GLY A 266 18.10 -2.09 2.23
C GLY A 266 18.87 -1.05 3.04
N ALA A 267 20.16 -1.31 3.33
CA ALA A 267 21.06 -0.36 3.97
C ALA A 267 21.60 0.67 2.96
N SER A 268 20.70 1.34 2.22
CA SER A 268 21.05 2.18 1.05
C SER A 268 22.08 3.27 1.36
N ARG A 269 22.03 3.89 2.55
CA ARG A 269 23.03 4.89 2.96
C ARG A 269 24.44 4.29 3.08
N ALA A 270 24.57 3.18 3.78
CA ALA A 270 25.85 2.50 3.93
C ALA A 270 26.37 1.95 2.59
N ALA A 271 25.46 1.49 1.72
CA ALA A 271 25.79 1.08 0.36
C ALA A 271 26.35 2.24 -0.47
N ILE A 272 25.72 3.42 -0.41
CA ILE A 272 26.19 4.63 -1.10
C ILE A 272 27.56 5.06 -0.58
N ASP A 273 27.74 5.12 0.74
CA ASP A 273 29.00 5.56 1.33
C ASP A 273 30.16 4.65 0.89
N GLU A 274 29.95 3.33 0.85
CA GLU A 274 30.96 2.38 0.35
C GLU A 274 31.15 2.50 -1.16
N ALA A 275 30.08 2.62 -1.95
CA ALA A 275 30.16 2.77 -3.39
C ALA A 275 30.91 4.06 -3.79
N ILE A 276 30.69 5.18 -3.09
CA ILE A 276 31.45 6.43 -3.28
C ILE A 276 32.95 6.19 -3.04
N ARG A 277 33.34 5.47 -1.98
CA ARG A 277 34.75 5.13 -1.74
C ARG A 277 35.35 4.30 -2.87
N LEU A 278 34.56 3.44 -3.50
CA LEU A 278 35.03 2.59 -4.60
C LEU A 278 35.17 3.36 -5.93
N THR A 279 34.61 4.56 -6.06
CA THR A 279 34.83 5.40 -7.24
C THR A 279 36.27 5.91 -7.38
N SER A 280 37.07 5.87 -6.32
CA SER A 280 38.51 6.21 -6.40
C SER A 280 39.40 5.02 -6.78
N VAL A 281 38.81 3.85 -7.07
CA VAL A 281 39.53 2.60 -7.37
C VAL A 281 39.31 2.23 -8.84
N PRO A 282 40.29 2.46 -9.74
CA PRO A 282 40.10 2.33 -11.19
C PRO A 282 39.59 0.98 -11.67
N GLU A 283 39.93 -0.10 -10.96
CA GLU A 283 39.55 -1.47 -11.31
C GLU A 283 38.04 -1.71 -11.21
N VAL A 284 37.35 -1.01 -10.30
CA VAL A 284 35.91 -1.18 -10.02
C VAL A 284 35.12 0.12 -10.16
N GLU A 285 35.75 1.19 -10.65
CA GLU A 285 35.14 2.53 -10.72
C GLU A 285 33.85 2.51 -11.56
N ALA A 286 33.88 1.88 -12.73
CA ALA A 286 32.71 1.79 -13.60
C ALA A 286 31.54 1.06 -12.92
N ASP A 287 31.81 -0.08 -12.29
CA ASP A 287 30.78 -0.86 -11.57
C ASP A 287 30.26 -0.12 -10.33
N ALA A 288 31.12 0.59 -9.61
CA ALA A 288 30.73 1.44 -8.49
C ALA A 288 29.81 2.59 -8.96
N CYS A 289 30.10 3.20 -10.11
CA CYS A 289 29.25 4.21 -10.72
C CYS A 289 27.88 3.65 -11.15
N LEU A 290 27.84 2.46 -11.77
CA LEU A 290 26.57 1.78 -12.10
C LEU A 290 25.73 1.51 -10.85
N MET A 291 26.37 1.06 -9.77
CA MET A 291 25.70 0.80 -8.50
C MET A 291 25.18 2.10 -7.87
N LEU A 292 25.94 3.19 -7.88
CA LEU A 292 25.48 4.49 -7.42
C LEU A 292 24.28 4.99 -8.23
N GLY A 293 24.33 4.88 -9.56
CA GLY A 293 23.20 5.21 -10.42
C GLY A 293 21.92 4.49 -10.00
N THR A 294 22.04 3.19 -9.70
CA THR A 294 20.93 2.35 -9.25
C THR A 294 20.44 2.77 -7.87
N LEU A 295 21.34 3.01 -6.92
CA LEU A 295 21.01 3.42 -5.54
C LEU A 295 20.32 4.80 -5.46
N TYR A 296 20.67 5.72 -6.36
CA TYR A 296 20.00 7.02 -6.47
C TYR A 296 18.66 6.92 -7.22
N GLU A 297 18.54 6.01 -8.21
CA GLU A 297 17.25 5.67 -8.82
C GLU A 297 16.27 5.16 -7.75
N GLU A 298 16.71 4.31 -6.82
CA GLU A 298 15.86 3.83 -5.73
C GLU A 298 15.36 4.93 -4.79
N GLN A 299 16.10 6.04 -4.69
CA GLN A 299 15.74 7.23 -3.93
C GLN A 299 14.94 8.24 -4.73
N GLU A 300 14.64 7.94 -6.00
CA GLU A 300 13.99 8.85 -6.95
C GLU A 300 14.78 10.15 -7.19
N ASP A 301 16.09 10.14 -6.92
CA ASP A 301 16.99 11.23 -7.29
C ASP A 301 17.51 11.01 -8.71
N TRP A 302 16.65 11.35 -9.68
CA TRP A 302 16.90 11.12 -11.10
C TRP A 302 18.11 11.89 -11.63
N ASN A 303 18.44 13.03 -11.02
CA ASN A 303 19.56 13.86 -11.45
C ASN A 303 20.89 13.23 -11.04
N GLU A 304 21.05 12.85 -9.76
CA GLU A 304 22.27 12.15 -9.31
C GLU A 304 22.38 10.77 -9.95
N SER A 305 21.27 10.02 -10.06
CA SER A 305 21.24 8.74 -10.77
C SER A 305 21.80 8.87 -12.20
N GLY A 306 21.28 9.82 -12.97
CA GLY A 306 21.77 10.09 -14.33
C GLY A 306 23.25 10.44 -14.37
N ARG A 307 23.75 11.30 -13.46
CA ARG A 307 25.17 11.68 -13.39
C ARG A 307 26.09 10.47 -13.21
N TRP A 308 25.75 9.56 -12.31
CA TRP A 308 26.55 8.36 -12.07
C TRP A 308 26.50 7.40 -13.25
N TYR A 309 25.34 7.23 -13.91
CA TYR A 309 25.29 6.43 -15.14
C TYR A 309 26.05 7.06 -16.31
N PHE A 310 26.07 8.39 -16.46
CA PHE A 310 26.93 9.06 -17.45
C PHE A 310 28.40 8.80 -17.19
N ARG A 311 28.84 8.92 -15.94
CA ARG A 311 30.23 8.61 -15.58
C ARG A 311 30.57 7.15 -15.88
N ALA A 312 29.67 6.21 -15.55
CA ALA A 312 29.86 4.80 -15.88
C ALA A 312 30.01 4.59 -17.39
N ARG A 313 29.13 5.18 -18.20
CA ARG A 313 29.20 5.12 -19.67
C ARG A 313 30.55 5.63 -20.17
N ASP A 314 31.00 6.80 -19.72
CA ASP A 314 32.24 7.43 -20.19
C ASP A 314 33.48 6.57 -19.88
N LEU A 315 33.46 5.84 -18.75
CA LEU A 315 34.53 4.90 -18.38
C LEU A 315 34.52 3.61 -19.21
N LEU A 316 33.38 3.28 -19.81
CA LEU A 316 33.10 2.02 -20.52
C LEU A 316 33.09 2.16 -22.04
N GLU A 317 33.03 3.38 -22.59
CA GLU A 317 32.83 3.64 -24.03
C GLU A 317 33.89 2.95 -24.92
N ASP A 318 35.14 2.92 -24.46
CA ASP A 318 36.26 2.30 -25.18
C ASP A 318 36.52 0.83 -24.79
N ARG A 319 35.72 0.24 -23.89
CA ARG A 319 35.94 -1.10 -23.33
C ARG A 319 35.05 -2.15 -23.97
N SER A 320 35.52 -2.75 -25.06
CA SER A 320 34.78 -3.78 -25.80
C SER A 320 34.47 -5.04 -24.98
N ASP A 321 35.27 -5.35 -23.97
CA ASP A 321 35.09 -6.48 -23.06
C ASP A 321 33.98 -6.25 -22.01
N GLN A 322 33.53 -4.99 -21.83
CA GLN A 322 32.52 -4.61 -20.85
C GLN A 322 31.23 -4.07 -21.49
N GLN A 323 30.89 -4.56 -22.70
CA GLN A 323 29.64 -4.18 -23.36
C GLN A 323 28.37 -4.39 -22.52
N PRO A 324 28.22 -5.47 -21.72
CA PRO A 324 27.05 -5.63 -20.86
C PRO A 324 26.90 -4.48 -19.85
N GLN A 325 28.00 -4.02 -19.26
CA GLN A 325 28.02 -2.88 -18.35
C GLN A 325 27.67 -1.57 -19.08
N LEU A 326 28.16 -1.39 -20.31
CA LEU A 326 27.84 -0.22 -21.13
C LEU A 326 26.35 -0.16 -21.50
N VAL A 327 25.76 -1.31 -21.87
CA VAL A 327 24.32 -1.44 -22.10
C VAL A 327 23.53 -1.05 -20.85
N ARG A 328 23.94 -1.54 -19.68
CA ARG A 328 23.33 -1.18 -18.39
C ARG A 328 23.45 0.31 -18.08
N ALA A 329 24.58 0.94 -18.38
CA ALA A 329 24.74 2.39 -18.24
C ALA A 329 23.74 3.14 -19.10
N TRP A 330 23.59 2.77 -20.38
CA TRP A 330 22.62 3.40 -21.29
C TRP A 330 21.17 3.19 -20.86
N GLN A 331 20.81 1.99 -20.37
CA GLN A 331 19.50 1.72 -19.80
C GLN A 331 19.22 2.61 -18.59
N GLY A 332 20.19 2.75 -17.68
CA GLY A 332 20.09 3.61 -16.49
C GLY A 332 19.95 5.08 -16.85
N ILE A 333 20.75 5.59 -17.81
CA ILE A 333 20.63 6.96 -18.34
C ILE A 333 19.22 7.20 -18.91
N ALA A 334 18.74 6.26 -19.73
CA ALA A 334 17.43 6.36 -20.36
C ALA A 334 16.30 6.39 -19.32
N PHE A 335 16.38 5.53 -18.31
CA PHE A 335 15.41 5.48 -17.22
C PHE A 335 15.43 6.76 -16.38
N ALA A 336 16.61 7.23 -15.96
CA ALA A 336 16.76 8.47 -15.21
C ALA A 336 16.21 9.68 -15.98
N ARG A 337 16.52 9.80 -17.29
CA ARG A 337 15.98 10.85 -18.16
C ARG A 337 14.46 10.76 -18.34
N ARG A 338 13.91 9.55 -18.53
CA ARG A 338 12.45 9.32 -18.60
C ARG A 338 11.77 9.81 -17.34
N LYS A 339 12.33 9.52 -16.16
CA LYS A 339 11.78 9.94 -14.86
C LYS A 339 11.98 11.42 -14.56
N ALA A 340 13.05 12.03 -15.08
CA ALA A 340 13.27 13.47 -15.04
C ALA A 340 12.38 14.25 -16.04
N GLY A 341 11.70 13.57 -16.96
CA GLY A 341 10.80 14.17 -17.96
C GLY A 341 11.47 14.56 -19.28
N ASP A 342 12.76 14.28 -19.46
CA ASP A 342 13.46 14.48 -20.74
C ASP A 342 13.24 13.26 -21.66
N TYR A 343 12.03 13.17 -22.21
CA TYR A 343 11.62 12.04 -23.02
C TYR A 343 12.43 11.92 -24.33
N SER A 344 12.81 13.03 -24.94
CA SER A 344 13.64 13.04 -26.16
C SER A 344 15.00 12.40 -25.93
N ALA A 345 15.69 12.81 -24.87
CA ALA A 345 17.01 12.29 -24.58
C ALA A 345 16.96 10.88 -23.98
N ALA A 346 15.85 10.50 -23.34
CA ALA A 346 15.59 9.13 -22.90
C ALA A 346 15.44 8.17 -24.09
N GLU A 347 14.65 8.54 -25.10
CA GLU A 347 14.45 7.72 -26.31
C GLU A 347 15.79 7.44 -27.02
N GLU A 348 16.63 8.46 -27.16
CA GLU A 348 17.96 8.30 -27.75
C GLU A 348 18.81 7.32 -26.94
N SER A 349 18.84 7.44 -25.62
CA SER A 349 19.58 6.52 -24.75
C SER A 349 19.06 5.09 -24.82
N TYR A 350 17.74 4.87 -24.91
CA TYR A 350 17.19 3.54 -25.14
C TYR A 350 17.57 2.97 -26.52
N ARG A 351 17.63 3.81 -27.56
CA ARG A 351 18.12 3.38 -28.89
C ARG A 351 19.59 3.00 -28.87
N GLN A 352 20.42 3.73 -28.14
CA GLN A 352 21.83 3.37 -27.94
C GLN A 352 21.94 1.99 -27.27
N ALA A 353 21.20 1.74 -26.18
CA ALA A 353 21.14 0.42 -25.55
C ALA A 353 20.70 -0.68 -26.53
N LEU A 354 19.66 -0.43 -27.34
CA LEU A 354 19.16 -1.37 -28.34
C LEU A 354 20.18 -1.67 -29.45
N SER A 355 20.94 -0.66 -29.90
CA SER A 355 21.97 -0.84 -30.93
C SER A 355 23.15 -1.68 -30.44
N LEU A 356 23.49 -1.59 -29.16
CA LEU A 356 24.51 -2.40 -28.52
C LEU A 356 24.02 -3.83 -28.28
N SER A 357 22.76 -3.98 -27.86
CA SER A 357 22.18 -5.29 -27.54
C SER A 357 20.68 -5.33 -27.86
N PRO A 358 20.25 -5.98 -28.96
CA PRO A 358 18.84 -6.07 -29.33
C PRO A 358 18.11 -7.22 -28.60
N THR A 359 18.11 -7.20 -27.27
CA THR A 359 17.52 -8.27 -26.44
C THR A 359 16.03 -8.06 -26.17
N ALA A 360 15.35 -9.12 -25.74
CA ALA A 360 13.96 -9.08 -25.32
C ALA A 360 13.72 -8.04 -24.21
N ASP A 361 14.62 -7.95 -23.22
CA ASP A 361 14.53 -6.98 -22.12
C ASP A 361 14.53 -5.54 -22.64
N ILE A 362 15.41 -5.20 -23.58
CA ILE A 362 15.51 -3.83 -24.12
C ILE A 362 14.30 -3.49 -24.97
N HIS A 363 13.80 -4.43 -25.77
CA HIS A 363 12.53 -4.25 -26.48
C HIS A 363 11.38 -4.00 -25.49
N PHE A 364 11.32 -4.73 -24.38
CA PHE A 364 10.26 -4.52 -23.39
C PHE A 364 10.38 -3.18 -22.66
N LEU A 365 11.60 -2.73 -22.32
CA LEU A 365 11.84 -1.41 -21.73
C LEU A 365 11.39 -0.28 -22.68
N LEU A 366 11.69 -0.40 -23.98
CA LEU A 366 11.20 0.53 -25.00
C LEU A 366 9.67 0.50 -25.12
N ALA A 367 9.05 -0.67 -25.05
CA ALA A 367 7.61 -0.79 -25.06
C ALA A 367 6.96 -0.02 -23.88
N GLN A 368 7.52 -0.16 -22.68
CA GLN A 368 7.08 0.60 -21.50
C GLN A 368 7.33 2.11 -21.66
N PHE A 369 8.47 2.51 -22.22
CA PHE A 369 8.76 3.93 -22.49
C PHE A 369 7.74 4.54 -23.47
N TYR A 370 7.40 3.83 -24.54
CA TYR A 370 6.40 4.31 -25.50
C TYR A 370 4.98 4.29 -24.95
N GLU A 371 4.67 3.37 -24.05
CA GLU A 371 3.39 3.40 -23.31
C GLU A 371 3.28 4.65 -22.42
N ASP A 372 4.33 4.93 -21.63
CA ASP A 372 4.41 6.12 -20.77
C ASP A 372 4.31 7.44 -21.58
N THR A 373 4.84 7.45 -22.81
CA THR A 373 4.84 8.62 -23.69
C THR A 373 3.66 8.67 -24.67
N GLN A 374 2.65 7.82 -24.48
CA GLN A 374 1.42 7.76 -25.27
C GLN A 374 1.64 7.51 -26.78
N ARG A 375 2.60 6.64 -27.11
CA ARG A 375 2.94 6.19 -28.46
C ARG A 375 2.59 4.70 -28.61
N PRO A 376 1.30 4.35 -28.76
CA PRO A 376 0.81 2.98 -28.62
C PRO A 376 1.27 2.04 -29.74
N ASP A 377 1.47 2.54 -30.96
CA ASP A 377 1.89 1.73 -32.10
C ASP A 377 3.32 1.21 -31.91
N GLU A 378 4.23 2.10 -31.51
CA GLU A 378 5.61 1.75 -31.18
C GLU A 378 5.67 0.85 -29.95
N ALA A 379 4.90 1.15 -28.91
CA ALA A 379 4.80 0.33 -27.72
C ALA A 379 4.38 -1.11 -28.05
N TRP A 380 3.37 -1.26 -28.90
CA TRP A 380 2.87 -2.56 -29.34
C TRP A 380 3.91 -3.34 -30.14
N ALA A 381 4.60 -2.70 -31.08
CA ALA A 381 5.61 -3.34 -31.93
C ALA A 381 6.81 -3.85 -31.10
N HIS A 382 7.27 -3.04 -30.14
CA HIS A 382 8.34 -3.41 -29.22
C HIS A 382 7.90 -4.53 -28.26
N ALA A 383 6.68 -4.47 -27.71
CA ALA A 383 6.14 -5.53 -26.88
C ALA A 383 6.05 -6.87 -27.64
N GLN A 384 5.56 -6.84 -28.89
CA GLN A 384 5.49 -8.03 -29.74
C GLN A 384 6.88 -8.61 -30.01
N THR A 385 7.88 -7.76 -30.21
CA THR A 385 9.26 -8.21 -30.44
C THR A 385 9.86 -8.84 -29.19
N ALA A 386 9.66 -8.25 -28.01
CA ALA A 386 10.09 -8.85 -26.75
C ALA A 386 9.48 -10.24 -26.53
N MET A 387 8.16 -10.38 -26.75
CA MET A 387 7.45 -11.67 -26.65
C MET A 387 7.99 -12.74 -27.61
N ARG A 388 8.48 -12.34 -28.78
CA ARG A 388 9.03 -13.26 -29.79
C ARG A 388 10.46 -13.67 -29.48
N LEU A 389 11.27 -12.73 -28.98
CA LEU A 389 12.68 -12.97 -28.64
C LEU A 389 12.82 -13.87 -27.40
N ASP A 390 11.99 -13.63 -26.38
CA ASP A 390 11.90 -14.51 -25.21
C ASP A 390 10.43 -14.70 -24.79
N PRO A 391 9.78 -15.75 -25.34
CA PRO A 391 8.41 -16.08 -24.99
C PRO A 391 8.24 -16.52 -23.54
N GLN A 392 9.27 -17.08 -22.90
CA GLN A 392 9.15 -17.62 -21.55
C GLN A 392 9.03 -16.50 -20.53
N GLN A 393 9.79 -15.42 -20.70
CA GLN A 393 9.77 -14.28 -19.79
C GLN A 393 8.74 -13.22 -20.18
N PHE A 394 8.52 -12.96 -21.48
CA PHE A 394 7.79 -11.78 -21.93
C PHE A 394 6.40 -12.01 -22.52
N THR A 395 5.94 -13.26 -22.69
CA THR A 395 4.58 -13.51 -23.23
C THR A 395 3.49 -12.88 -22.35
N GLU A 396 3.46 -13.20 -21.05
CA GLU A 396 2.45 -12.67 -20.13
C GLU A 396 2.60 -11.14 -19.95
N PRO A 397 3.78 -10.58 -19.61
CA PRO A 397 3.92 -9.13 -19.47
C PRO A 397 3.63 -8.36 -20.76
N GLY A 398 4.04 -8.89 -21.92
CA GLY A 398 3.81 -8.29 -23.22
C GLY A 398 2.33 -8.30 -23.61
N GLN A 399 1.59 -9.37 -23.31
CA GLN A 399 0.14 -9.43 -23.51
C GLN A 399 -0.59 -8.41 -22.63
N VAL A 400 -0.26 -8.37 -21.33
CA VAL A 400 -0.86 -7.41 -20.39
C VAL A 400 -0.65 -5.96 -20.86
N LEU A 401 0.55 -5.62 -21.32
CA LEU A 401 0.84 -4.29 -21.86
C LEU A 401 0.02 -4.00 -23.12
N ARG A 402 -0.05 -4.95 -24.06
CA ARG A 402 -0.82 -4.79 -25.30
C ARG A 402 -2.32 -4.64 -25.04
N ASP A 403 -2.87 -5.41 -24.10
CA ASP A 403 -4.28 -5.29 -23.70
C ASP A 403 -4.56 -3.93 -23.07
N LYS A 404 -3.63 -3.42 -22.24
CA LYS A 404 -3.70 -2.08 -21.67
C LYS A 404 -3.75 -1.01 -22.77
N LEU A 405 -2.88 -1.10 -23.78
CA LEU A 405 -2.85 -0.16 -24.90
C LEU A 405 -4.19 -0.15 -25.66
N MET A 406 -4.83 -1.30 -25.84
CA MET A 406 -6.16 -1.40 -26.48
C MET A 406 -7.28 -0.77 -25.63
N MET A 407 -7.18 -0.86 -24.30
CA MET A 407 -8.17 -0.25 -23.38
C MET A 407 -8.10 1.27 -23.31
N HIS A 408 -6.94 1.90 -23.53
CA HIS A 408 -6.85 3.36 -23.58
C HIS A 408 -7.55 3.96 -24.80
N HIS A 409 -7.89 3.15 -25.80
CA HIS A 409 -8.55 3.56 -27.05
C HIS A 409 -10.03 3.16 -27.18
N VAL A 410 -10.81 3.08 -26.08
CA VAL A 410 -12.28 2.84 -26.17
C VAL A 410 -13.04 3.93 -26.96
N GLY A 411 -12.36 4.94 -27.50
CA GLY A 411 -12.88 5.88 -28.50
C GLY A 411 -12.77 5.42 -29.97
N CYS A 412 -12.10 4.30 -30.29
CA CYS A 412 -11.81 3.93 -31.68
C CYS A 412 -12.44 2.61 -32.12
N LEU A 413 -13.71 2.70 -32.53
CA LEU A 413 -14.33 1.85 -33.57
C LEU A 413 -13.60 1.92 -34.94
N SER A 414 -12.38 2.47 -35.03
CA SER A 414 -11.67 2.71 -36.30
C SER A 414 -10.65 1.62 -36.68
N ILE A 415 -10.26 0.72 -35.77
CA ILE A 415 -9.30 -0.36 -36.11
C ILE A 415 -9.91 -1.40 -37.06
N TYR A 416 -11.25 -1.47 -37.16
CA TYR A 416 -11.91 -2.29 -38.18
C TYR A 416 -11.88 -1.69 -39.61
N ARG A 417 -11.23 -0.54 -39.83
CA ARG A 417 -11.28 0.17 -41.12
C ARG A 417 -9.99 0.18 -41.94
N SER A 418 -8.86 -0.29 -41.42
CA SER A 418 -7.65 -0.50 -42.22
C SER A 418 -7.31 -1.99 -42.23
N GLY A 419 -7.92 -2.69 -43.19
CA GLY A 419 -7.67 -4.11 -43.43
C GLY A 419 -6.24 -4.36 -43.87
N THR A 420 -5.45 -4.95 -42.98
CA THR A 420 -4.38 -5.90 -43.29
C THR A 420 -4.23 -6.82 -42.08
N ILE A 421 -4.95 -7.94 -42.08
CA ILE A 421 -4.69 -9.07 -41.18
C ILE A 421 -3.48 -9.82 -41.78
N PRO A 422 -2.37 -10.02 -41.05
CA PRO A 422 -1.38 -11.01 -41.44
C PRO A 422 -2.04 -12.39 -41.35
N GLU A 423 -2.10 -13.12 -42.46
CA GLU A 423 -2.62 -14.48 -42.54
C GLU A 423 -2.00 -15.35 -41.44
N GLY A 424 -2.84 -15.96 -40.58
CA GLY A 424 -2.36 -16.92 -39.58
C GLY A 424 -3.18 -17.08 -38.29
N VAL A 425 -4.29 -16.36 -38.10
CA VAL A 425 -5.13 -16.53 -36.89
C VAL A 425 -6.57 -16.81 -37.28
N HIS A 426 -6.95 -18.09 -37.29
CA HIS A 426 -8.35 -18.50 -37.35
C HIS A 426 -9.09 -17.98 -36.13
N ALA A 427 -9.98 -17.01 -36.35
CA ALA A 427 -10.94 -16.54 -35.36
C ALA A 427 -12.00 -17.62 -35.12
N ILE A 428 -12.08 -18.14 -33.90
CA ILE A 428 -13.27 -18.88 -33.45
C ILE A 428 -14.23 -17.83 -32.89
N GLY A 429 -15.13 -17.37 -33.77
CA GLY A 429 -16.20 -16.43 -33.46
C GLY A 429 -17.29 -17.07 -32.60
N ALA A 430 -17.73 -16.33 -31.60
CA ALA A 430 -18.96 -16.58 -30.86
C ALA A 430 -20.17 -16.05 -31.66
N ALA A 431 -21.06 -16.94 -32.08
CA ALA A 431 -22.45 -16.63 -32.42
C ALA A 431 -23.31 -17.84 -32.03
N GLY A 432 -24.37 -17.61 -31.26
CA GLY A 432 -25.16 -18.66 -30.61
C GLY A 432 -26.35 -19.17 -31.42
N LEU A 433 -26.85 -20.32 -30.91
CA LEU A 433 -28.22 -20.87 -30.97
C LEU A 433 -28.73 -21.42 -32.32
N CYS A 434 -28.76 -22.76 -32.47
CA CYS A 434 -29.97 -23.59 -32.36
C CYS A 434 -29.72 -25.07 -32.74
N GLU A 435 -30.46 -25.95 -32.05
CA GLU A 435 -30.92 -27.31 -32.40
C GLU A 435 -29.97 -28.51 -32.69
N SER A 436 -30.24 -29.57 -31.90
CA SER A 436 -30.30 -31.01 -32.22
C SER A 436 -29.14 -31.71 -32.92
N ASP A 437 -28.36 -32.50 -32.15
CA ASP A 437 -28.49 -33.97 -32.10
C ASP A 437 -27.25 -34.62 -31.48
N ARG A 438 -27.48 -35.43 -30.43
CA ARG A 438 -26.58 -36.54 -30.04
C ARG A 438 -26.89 -37.72 -30.98
N PRO A 439 -25.98 -38.69 -31.27
CA PRO A 439 -25.20 -39.37 -30.23
C PRO A 439 -23.83 -40.02 -30.63
N ARG A 440 -23.23 -40.66 -29.61
CA ARG A 440 -22.30 -41.81 -29.62
C ARG A 440 -20.80 -41.54 -29.40
N SER A 441 -20.37 -41.87 -28.19
CA SER A 441 -19.07 -42.48 -27.91
C SER A 441 -18.99 -43.89 -28.55
N PRO A 442 -17.79 -44.46 -28.71
CA PRO A 442 -17.34 -45.37 -27.65
C PRO A 442 -15.81 -45.33 -27.36
N SER A 443 -15.46 -45.68 -26.11
CA SER A 443 -14.34 -46.53 -25.63
C SER A 443 -12.99 -46.49 -26.38
N THR A 444 -11.78 -46.49 -25.79
CA THR A 444 -11.30 -46.95 -24.47
C THR A 444 -9.76 -46.81 -24.42
N ARG A 445 -9.23 -46.78 -23.18
CA ARG A 445 -7.90 -47.27 -22.71
C ARG A 445 -6.65 -46.37 -22.80
N SER A 446 -6.31 -45.86 -21.61
CA SER A 446 -5.12 -46.23 -20.83
C SER A 446 -3.74 -45.96 -21.43
N SER A 447 -3.03 -44.99 -20.86
CA SER A 447 -1.85 -45.30 -20.03
C SER A 447 -1.36 -44.06 -19.28
N ALA A 448 -1.10 -44.25 -17.99
CA ALA A 448 -0.49 -43.27 -17.11
C ALA A 448 0.94 -42.92 -17.55
N VAL A 449 1.24 -41.62 -17.62
CA VAL A 449 2.59 -41.10 -17.36
C VAL A 449 2.45 -39.90 -16.43
N ARG A 450 2.68 -40.15 -15.14
CA ARG A 450 3.09 -39.11 -14.20
C ARG A 450 4.49 -38.67 -14.61
N ARG A 451 4.71 -37.40 -14.92
CA ARG A 451 6.01 -36.74 -14.69
C ARG A 451 5.79 -35.32 -14.20
N ALA A 452 6.61 -35.00 -13.21
CA ALA A 452 6.54 -33.83 -12.37
C ALA A 452 6.89 -32.55 -13.14
N HIS A 453 6.06 -31.53 -12.98
CA HIS A 453 6.49 -30.14 -13.12
C HIS A 453 6.42 -29.47 -11.75
N SER A 454 7.42 -29.78 -10.91
CA SER A 454 7.76 -28.96 -9.76
C SER A 454 8.60 -27.78 -10.26
N GLY A 455 7.94 -26.70 -10.67
CA GLY A 455 8.60 -25.40 -10.81
C GLY A 455 8.93 -24.88 -9.41
N ARG A 456 10.05 -25.34 -8.84
CA ARG A 456 10.63 -24.69 -7.65
C ARG A 456 11.12 -23.31 -8.11
N PHE A 457 10.46 -22.26 -7.64
CA PHE A 457 11.07 -20.94 -7.59
C PHE A 457 12.21 -21.04 -6.57
N VAL A 458 13.44 -21.22 -7.06
CA VAL A 458 14.65 -21.22 -6.24
C VAL A 458 15.19 -19.80 -6.30
N ILE A 459 15.22 -19.09 -5.17
CA ILE A 459 16.05 -17.89 -5.03
C ILE A 459 17.49 -18.32 -5.37
N PRO A 460 18.11 -17.80 -6.44
CA PRO A 460 19.41 -18.29 -6.90
C PRO A 460 20.44 -18.27 -5.78
N ALA A 461 21.20 -19.36 -5.63
CA ALA A 461 22.28 -19.44 -4.65
C ALA A 461 23.39 -18.43 -5.00
N CYS A 462 23.80 -17.67 -3.98
CA CYS A 462 24.69 -16.50 -4.02
C CYS A 462 26.12 -16.70 -4.57
N ARG A 463 26.47 -17.74 -5.33
CA ARG A 463 27.88 -17.98 -5.68
C ARG A 463 28.25 -17.87 -7.15
N ASP A 464 27.35 -18.15 -8.08
CA ASP A 464 27.75 -18.35 -9.48
C ASP A 464 27.10 -17.39 -10.51
N SER A 465 26.47 -16.29 -10.07
CA SER A 465 25.78 -15.35 -10.98
C SER A 465 25.89 -13.86 -10.61
N TRP A 466 26.85 -13.49 -9.76
CA TRP A 466 27.07 -12.08 -9.37
C TRP A 466 27.77 -11.21 -10.41
N LEU A 467 27.84 -11.70 -11.64
CA LEU A 467 27.98 -10.90 -12.86
C LEU A 467 26.89 -11.39 -13.83
N PRO A 468 25.77 -10.67 -14.00
CA PRO A 468 24.99 -10.74 -15.24
C PRO A 468 25.72 -10.05 -16.38
#